data_AF-A0A941KLD1-F1
#
_entry.id   AF-A0A941KLD1-F1
#
_cell.length_a   1.000
_cell.length_b   1.000
_cell.length_c   1.000
_cell.angle_alpha   90.00
_cell.angle_beta   90.00
_cell.angle_gamma   90.00
#
_symmetry.space_group_name_H-M   'P 1'
#
loop_
_entity.id
_entity.type
_entity.pdbx_description
1 polymer ?
#
loop_
_entity_poly.entity_id
_entity_poly.type
_entity_poly.pdbx_seq_one_letter_code
_entity_poly.pdbx_strand_id
1 'polypeptide(L)'
;MALAVPSLGVDQAVHAGAWKGIWWEKNTLGAMMAVGSVAALAARMNDPDRRWLWTGVAVLCTALVILSTSKTSLLAWVLGVGGMAGIALCRSGFGFAATTLFIGLTGGVLAALILLIAPLDALELLGRDATLTGRTDIWVVLIEQIRAAPWTGYGYKAYWAAENGPVFWVRQATAWDVPTAHNGWIELGLAVGLPGMAMMAFVYLRALFSALGRVFSGPETYFALPFVAMTGLISISESNLAQQNDLGWVLLVAVSAKLISRQD
;
A
#
# COMPACT_ATOMS: atom_id res chain seq x y z
N MET A 1 -2.88 -22.34 8.80
CA MET A 1 -1.52 -22.83 8.49
C MET A 1 -0.46 -22.26 9.42
N ALA A 2 -0.26 -20.94 9.55
CA ALA A 2 0.77 -20.37 10.44
C ALA A 2 0.67 -20.80 11.93
N LEU A 3 -0.54 -20.98 12.47
CA LEU A 3 -0.74 -21.49 13.84
C LEU A 3 -0.52 -23.02 13.97
N ALA A 4 -0.80 -23.77 12.90
CA ALA A 4 -0.69 -25.23 12.90
C ALA A 4 0.74 -25.70 12.55
N VAL A 5 1.45 -24.90 11.75
CA VAL A 5 2.84 -25.14 11.33
C VAL A 5 3.57 -23.79 11.33
N PRO A 6 4.06 -23.31 12.48
CA PRO A 6 4.73 -22.00 12.62
C PRO A 6 5.95 -21.84 11.72
N SER A 7 6.67 -22.93 11.42
CA SER A 7 7.84 -22.93 10.53
C SER A 7 7.53 -22.50 9.09
N LEU A 8 6.27 -22.63 8.64
CA LEU A 8 5.85 -22.19 7.30
C LEU A 8 5.30 -20.76 7.30
N GLY A 9 4.77 -20.28 8.43
CA GLY A 9 4.06 -19.00 8.53
C GLY A 9 4.85 -17.86 9.17
N VAL A 10 5.94 -18.18 9.87
CA VAL A 10 6.83 -17.22 10.53
C VAL A 10 8.17 -17.23 9.83
N ASP A 11 8.67 -16.06 9.46
CA ASP A 11 9.98 -15.91 8.84
C ASP A 11 11.08 -16.38 9.82
N GLN A 12 11.97 -17.24 9.31
CA GLN A 12 13.09 -17.83 10.05
C GLN A 12 14.44 -17.28 9.57
N ALA A 13 14.44 -16.48 8.50
CA ALA A 13 15.65 -16.02 7.84
C ALA A 13 15.81 -14.51 8.04
N VAL A 14 15.32 -13.70 7.09
CA VAL A 14 15.64 -12.27 7.01
C VAL A 14 14.96 -11.46 8.12
N HIS A 15 13.74 -11.85 8.51
CA HIS A 15 12.98 -11.18 9.58
C HIS A 15 12.53 -12.17 10.64
N ALA A 16 13.48 -12.82 11.33
CA ALA A 16 13.20 -13.82 12.35
C ALA A 16 12.06 -13.40 13.31
N GLY A 17 11.01 -14.21 13.37
CA GLY A 17 9.86 -14.00 14.26
C GLY A 17 8.71 -13.18 13.66
N ALA A 18 8.89 -12.52 12.51
CA ALA A 18 7.81 -11.82 11.82
C ALA A 18 6.88 -12.81 11.10
N TRP A 19 5.57 -12.57 11.18
CA TRP A 19 4.60 -13.41 10.46
C TRP A 19 4.56 -13.02 8.98
N LYS A 20 4.64 -14.01 8.10
CA LYS A 20 4.45 -13.86 6.64
C LYS A 20 3.33 -14.71 6.07
N GLY A 21 2.82 -15.69 6.84
CA GLY A 21 1.74 -16.55 6.41
C GLY A 21 2.11 -17.35 5.15
N ILE A 22 1.24 -17.36 4.15
CA ILE A 22 1.49 -18.00 2.84
C ILE A 22 2.23 -17.10 1.85
N TRP A 23 2.48 -15.84 2.22
CA TRP A 23 3.14 -14.87 1.35
C TRP A 23 4.66 -15.02 1.43
N TRP A 24 5.32 -14.49 0.40
CA TRP A 24 6.78 -14.48 0.31
C TRP A 24 7.40 -13.66 1.45
N GLU A 25 6.81 -12.49 1.76
CA GLU A 25 7.31 -11.53 2.73
C GLU A 25 6.26 -11.12 3.76
N LYS A 26 6.74 -10.73 4.96
CA LYS A 26 5.92 -10.17 6.04
C LYS A 26 5.13 -8.93 5.62
N ASN A 27 5.70 -8.11 4.74
CA ASN A 27 5.09 -6.84 4.33
C ASN A 27 3.89 -7.09 3.42
N THR A 28 3.98 -8.08 2.53
CA THR A 28 2.87 -8.50 1.68
C THR A 28 1.71 -9.05 2.52
N LEU A 29 1.98 -9.91 3.52
CA LEU A 29 0.96 -10.33 4.49
C LEU A 29 0.28 -9.12 5.13
N GLY A 30 1.08 -8.23 5.73
CA GLY A 30 0.55 -7.07 6.43
C GLY A 30 -0.31 -6.20 5.53
N ALA A 31 0.12 -5.94 4.29
CA ALA A 31 -0.61 -5.13 3.32
C ALA A 31 -1.96 -5.75 2.96
N MET A 32 -1.99 -7.07 2.69
CA MET A 32 -3.22 -7.79 2.37
C MET A 32 -4.17 -7.85 3.56
N MET A 33 -3.66 -8.04 4.77
CA MET A 33 -4.49 -8.05 5.98
C MET A 33 -5.03 -6.66 6.32
N ALA A 34 -4.27 -5.59 6.03
CA ALA A 34 -4.78 -4.23 6.19
C ALA A 34 -6.00 -3.99 5.29
N VAL A 35 -5.89 -4.34 4.00
CA VAL A 35 -7.01 -4.25 3.04
C VAL A 35 -8.17 -5.15 3.46
N GLY A 36 -7.87 -6.39 3.87
CA GLY A 36 -8.87 -7.35 4.34
C GLY A 36 -9.65 -6.87 5.56
N SER A 37 -8.99 -6.19 6.51
CA SER A 37 -9.65 -5.59 7.67
C SER A 37 -10.66 -4.52 7.26
N VAL A 38 -10.26 -3.60 6.37
CA VAL A 38 -11.15 -2.53 5.88
C VAL A 38 -12.30 -3.11 5.06
N ALA A 39 -12.02 -4.10 4.21
CA ALA A 39 -13.04 -4.81 3.44
C ALA A 39 -14.06 -5.50 4.36
N ALA A 40 -13.60 -6.18 5.42
CA ALA A 40 -14.48 -6.84 6.38
C ALA A 40 -15.33 -5.84 7.19
N LEU A 41 -14.76 -4.71 7.60
CA LEU A 41 -15.52 -3.64 8.26
C LEU A 41 -16.57 -3.03 7.33
N ALA A 42 -16.26 -2.82 6.06
CA ALA A 42 -17.22 -2.35 5.07
C ALA A 42 -18.31 -3.42 4.79
N ALA A 43 -17.94 -4.70 4.73
CA ALA A 43 -18.90 -5.81 4.57
C ALA A 43 -19.85 -5.89 5.77
N ARG A 44 -19.35 -5.72 7.00
CA ARG A 44 -20.16 -5.64 8.23
C ARG A 44 -21.25 -4.56 8.17
N MET A 45 -21.00 -3.45 7.48
CA MET A 45 -21.97 -2.37 7.31
C MET A 45 -23.05 -2.71 6.28
N ASN A 46 -22.71 -3.50 5.26
CA ASN A 46 -23.60 -3.86 4.15
C ASN A 46 -24.33 -5.21 4.35
N ASP A 47 -23.86 -6.07 5.25
CA ASP A 47 -24.45 -7.38 5.57
C ASP A 47 -24.72 -7.51 7.09
N PRO A 48 -25.86 -6.98 7.57
CA PRO A 48 -26.20 -6.97 8.99
C PRO A 48 -26.35 -8.36 9.62
N ASP A 49 -26.84 -9.33 8.86
CA ASP A 49 -27.15 -10.68 9.35
C ASP A 49 -25.89 -11.47 9.70
N ARG A 50 -24.77 -11.16 9.03
CA ARG A 50 -23.46 -11.80 9.25
C ARG A 50 -22.45 -10.88 9.94
N ARG A 51 -22.92 -9.87 10.68
CA ARG A 51 -22.04 -8.91 11.39
C ARG A 51 -21.00 -9.57 12.28
N TRP A 52 -21.35 -10.67 12.95
CA TRP A 52 -20.42 -11.39 13.83
C TRP A 52 -19.26 -12.00 13.03
N LEU A 53 -19.54 -12.59 11.86
CA LEU A 53 -18.54 -13.17 10.96
C LEU A 53 -17.59 -12.09 10.47
N TRP A 54 -18.13 -10.99 9.93
CA TRP A 54 -17.32 -9.89 9.41
C TRP A 54 -16.51 -9.19 10.50
N THR A 55 -17.05 -9.09 11.71
CA THR A 55 -16.29 -8.59 12.88
C THR A 55 -15.14 -9.55 13.23
N GLY A 56 -15.39 -10.86 13.25
CA GLY A 56 -14.35 -11.86 13.48
C GLY A 56 -13.23 -11.82 12.44
N VAL A 57 -13.57 -11.67 11.16
CA VAL A 57 -12.59 -11.50 10.07
C VAL A 57 -11.79 -10.20 10.25
N ALA A 58 -12.44 -9.07 10.56
CA ALA A 58 -11.75 -7.80 10.77
C ALA A 58 -10.75 -7.87 11.95
N VAL A 59 -11.15 -8.50 13.06
CA VAL A 59 -10.28 -8.71 14.24
C VAL A 59 -9.09 -9.60 13.87
N LEU A 60 -9.32 -10.70 13.16
CA LEU A 60 -8.25 -11.60 12.72
C LEU A 60 -7.26 -10.88 11.79
N CYS A 61 -7.75 -10.15 10.79
CA CYS A 61 -6.92 -9.37 9.89
C CYS A 61 -6.11 -8.32 10.65
N THR A 62 -6.73 -7.59 11.59
CA THR A 62 -6.04 -6.60 12.43
C THR A 62 -4.93 -7.24 13.26
N ALA A 63 -5.19 -8.39 13.88
CA ALA A 63 -4.17 -9.14 14.62
C ALA A 63 -3.00 -9.54 13.71
N LEU A 64 -3.27 -10.00 12.49
CA LEU A 64 -2.23 -10.37 11.53
C LEU A 64 -1.44 -9.16 10.99
N VAL A 65 -2.05 -7.98 10.89
CA VAL A 65 -1.30 -6.73 10.60
C VAL A 65 -0.28 -6.47 11.70
N ILE A 66 -0.69 -6.56 12.96
CA ILE A 66 0.20 -6.32 14.11
C ILE A 66 1.33 -7.37 14.14
N LEU A 67 0.97 -8.66 14.00
CA LEU A 67 1.92 -9.77 14.01
C LEU A 67 2.87 -9.78 12.79
N SER A 68 2.49 -9.14 11.69
CA SER A 68 3.39 -8.97 10.54
C SER A 68 4.60 -8.10 10.86
N THR A 69 4.52 -7.23 11.89
CA THR A 69 5.54 -6.22 12.22
C THR A 69 5.87 -5.26 11.06
N SER A 70 5.02 -5.19 10.03
CA SER A 70 5.18 -4.29 8.90
C SER A 70 4.65 -2.88 9.24
N LYS A 71 5.55 -1.91 9.31
CA LYS A 71 5.22 -0.52 9.63
C LYS A 71 4.34 0.13 8.57
N THR A 72 4.65 -0.08 7.28
CA THR A 72 3.82 0.44 6.18
C THR A 72 2.43 -0.16 6.23
N SER A 73 2.31 -1.46 6.53
CA SER A 73 1.01 -2.12 6.63
C SER A 73 0.19 -1.63 7.82
N LEU A 74 0.83 -1.38 8.97
CA LEU A 74 0.17 -0.78 10.13
C LEU A 74 -0.32 0.64 9.81
N LEU A 75 0.51 1.47 9.16
CA LEU A 75 0.12 2.82 8.75
C LEU A 75 -1.02 2.78 7.72
N ALA A 76 -0.98 1.85 6.77
CA ALA A 76 -2.06 1.64 5.81
C ALA A 76 -3.36 1.21 6.51
N TRP A 77 -3.28 0.33 7.51
CA TRP A 77 -4.44 -0.04 8.31
C TRP A 77 -5.02 1.16 9.09
N VAL A 78 -4.17 1.96 9.74
CA VAL A 78 -4.60 3.19 10.45
C VAL A 78 -5.25 4.17 9.48
N LEU A 79 -4.65 4.40 8.30
CA LEU A 79 -5.22 5.22 7.24
C LEU A 79 -6.58 4.69 6.77
N GLY A 80 -6.70 3.37 6.64
CA GLY A 80 -7.91 2.69 6.20
C GLY A 80 -9.07 2.84 7.19
N VAL A 81 -8.88 2.36 8.42
CA VAL A 81 -9.88 2.41 9.49
C VAL A 81 -10.17 3.85 9.91
N GLY A 82 -9.14 4.68 10.03
CA GLY A 82 -9.26 6.11 10.31
C GLY A 82 -10.01 6.85 9.20
N GLY A 83 -9.77 6.48 7.94
CA GLY A 83 -10.53 7.00 6.79
C GLY A 83 -12.02 6.65 6.87
N MET A 84 -12.37 5.42 7.23
CA MET A 84 -13.78 5.03 7.46
C MET A 84 -14.43 5.86 8.58
N ALA A 85 -13.73 5.99 9.71
CA ALA A 85 -14.21 6.80 10.83
C ALA A 85 -14.37 8.28 10.43
N GLY A 86 -13.40 8.83 9.70
CA GLY A 86 -13.45 10.19 9.16
C GLY A 86 -14.66 10.41 8.25
N ILE A 87 -14.97 9.46 7.36
CA ILE A 87 -16.18 9.54 6.52
C ILE A 87 -17.45 9.54 7.38
N ALA A 88 -17.54 8.66 8.39
CA ALA A 88 -18.71 8.59 9.28
C ALA A 88 -18.93 9.91 10.04
N LEU A 89 -17.85 10.50 10.54
CA LEU A 89 -17.86 11.79 11.23
C LEU A 89 -18.23 12.95 10.30
N CYS A 90 -17.73 12.95 9.05
CA CYS A 90 -18.14 13.92 8.04
C CYS A 90 -19.65 13.87 7.79
N ARG A 91 -20.22 12.66 7.71
CA ARG A 91 -21.65 12.46 7.43
C ARG A 91 -22.57 12.71 8.62
N SER A 92 -22.06 12.73 9.86
CA SER A 92 -22.88 12.96 11.07
C SER A 92 -23.21 14.44 11.33
N GLY A 93 -22.87 15.35 10.41
CA GLY A 93 -23.36 16.74 10.41
C GLY A 93 -22.76 17.66 11.48
N PHE A 94 -21.72 17.23 12.19
CA PHE A 94 -21.12 18.04 13.24
C PHE A 94 -19.90 18.81 12.69
N GLY A 95 -19.73 20.06 13.12
CA GLY A 95 -18.50 20.85 12.94
C GLY A 95 -17.20 20.14 13.36
N PHE A 96 -17.31 18.96 13.97
CA PHE A 96 -16.29 17.95 14.22
C PHE A 96 -15.62 17.36 12.96
N ALA A 97 -16.29 17.36 11.81
CA ALA A 97 -15.67 17.01 10.52
C ALA A 97 -14.52 17.98 10.17
N ALA A 98 -14.73 19.28 10.42
CA ALA A 98 -13.72 20.31 10.28
C ALA A 98 -12.62 20.17 11.35
N THR A 99 -12.97 19.80 12.58
CA THR A 99 -12.00 19.52 13.66
C THR A 99 -11.16 18.27 13.40
N THR A 100 -11.74 17.21 12.84
CA THR A 100 -11.04 15.95 12.50
C THR A 100 -10.15 16.15 11.28
N LEU A 101 -10.63 16.90 10.27
CA LEU A 101 -9.83 17.33 9.14
C LEU A 101 -8.68 18.23 9.58
N PHE A 102 -8.92 19.16 10.53
CA PHE A 102 -7.90 20.01 11.12
C PHE A 102 -6.86 19.18 11.88
N ILE A 103 -7.24 18.29 12.79
CA ILE A 103 -6.31 17.43 13.52
C ILE A 103 -5.54 16.50 12.56
N GLY A 104 -6.20 15.96 11.53
CA GLY A 104 -5.55 15.14 10.50
C GLY A 104 -4.57 15.92 9.64
N LEU A 105 -4.91 17.15 9.25
CA LEU A 105 -4.01 18.07 8.53
C LEU A 105 -2.86 18.53 9.42
N THR A 106 -3.12 18.93 10.66
CA THR A 106 -2.09 19.34 11.62
C THR A 106 -1.17 18.18 11.96
N GLY A 107 -1.70 16.97 12.17
CA GLY A 107 -0.92 15.76 12.37
C GLY A 107 -0.11 15.36 11.13
N GLY A 108 -0.69 15.48 9.94
CA GLY A 108 -0.01 15.24 8.67
C GLY A 108 1.08 16.28 8.37
N VAL A 109 0.83 17.56 8.65
CA VAL A 109 1.79 18.66 8.53
C VAL A 109 2.89 18.54 9.57
N LEU A 110 2.58 18.15 10.82
CA LEU A 110 3.57 17.86 11.85
C LEU A 110 4.43 16.67 11.45
N ALA A 111 3.84 15.58 10.95
CA ALA A 111 4.59 14.44 10.45
C ALA A 111 5.48 14.82 9.25
N ALA A 112 4.97 15.63 8.32
CA ALA A 112 5.73 16.14 7.18
C ALA A 112 6.85 17.10 7.60
N LEU A 113 6.61 17.99 8.58
CA LEU A 113 7.60 18.91 9.14
C LEU A 113 8.68 18.17 9.92
N ILE A 114 8.31 17.14 10.69
CA ILE A 114 9.25 16.25 11.39
C ILE A 114 10.14 15.53 10.37
N LEU A 115 9.56 15.02 9.28
CA LEU A 115 10.30 14.42 8.18
C LEU A 115 11.18 15.43 7.40
N LEU A 116 10.83 16.72 7.41
CA LEU A 116 11.58 17.78 6.70
C LEU A 116 12.73 18.35 7.54
N ILE A 117 12.53 18.50 8.85
CA ILE A 117 13.46 19.17 9.78
C ILE A 117 14.43 18.16 10.42
N ALA A 118 13.97 16.94 10.73
CA ALA A 118 14.76 15.92 11.40
C ALA A 118 14.44 14.50 10.85
N PRO A 119 14.70 14.25 9.55
CA PRO A 119 14.37 12.97 8.92
C PRO A 119 15.04 11.78 9.62
N LEU A 120 16.28 11.93 10.07
CA LEU A 120 17.06 10.86 10.70
C LEU A 120 16.50 10.49 12.09
N ASP A 121 16.24 11.48 12.95
CA ASP A 121 15.72 11.25 14.30
C ASP A 121 14.27 10.72 14.28
N ALA A 122 13.47 11.17 13.31
CA ALA A 122 12.11 10.66 13.11
C ALA A 122 12.10 9.20 12.63
N LEU A 123 13.03 8.86 11.73
CA LEU A 123 13.22 7.50 11.25
C LEU A 123 13.75 6.61 12.39
N GLU A 124 14.69 7.09 13.21
CA GLU A 124 15.24 6.38 14.36
C GLU A 124 14.19 6.10 15.44
N LEU A 125 13.30 7.07 15.75
CA LEU A 125 12.17 6.89 16.66
C LEU A 125 11.14 5.88 16.13
N LEU A 126 10.98 5.82 14.80
CA LEU A 126 10.21 4.79 14.11
C LEU A 126 10.97 3.46 14.01
N GLY A 127 12.21 3.35 14.50
CA GLY A 127 13.08 2.18 14.44
C GLY A 127 13.56 1.85 13.03
N ARG A 128 13.85 2.88 12.22
CA ARG A 128 14.21 2.78 10.80
C ARG A 128 15.54 3.50 10.58
N ASP A 129 16.46 2.86 9.86
CA ASP A 129 17.59 3.58 9.29
C ASP A 129 17.13 4.50 8.15
N ALA A 130 17.91 5.55 7.89
CA ALA A 130 17.72 6.53 6.81
C ALA A 130 17.41 5.88 5.45
N THR A 131 17.87 4.65 5.25
CA THR A 131 17.78 3.90 3.99
C THR A 131 16.44 3.20 3.77
N LEU A 132 15.47 3.39 4.66
CA LEU A 132 14.15 2.75 4.58
C LEU A 132 14.22 1.20 4.53
N THR A 133 15.20 0.60 5.21
CA THR A 133 15.64 -0.82 5.11
C THR A 133 16.49 -1.14 3.87
N GLY A 134 17.42 -0.26 3.48
CA GLY A 134 18.30 -0.43 2.30
C GLY A 134 17.63 -0.14 0.94
N ARG A 135 16.36 0.28 0.93
CA ARG A 135 15.58 0.51 -0.30
C ARG A 135 15.98 1.76 -1.05
N THR A 136 16.46 2.79 -0.35
CA THR A 136 16.93 4.03 -0.98
C THR A 136 18.08 3.79 -1.95
N ASP A 137 19.01 2.91 -1.57
CA ASP A 137 20.22 2.62 -2.34
C ASP A 137 19.86 1.89 -3.63
N ILE A 138 18.88 0.97 -3.56
CA ILE A 138 18.27 0.35 -4.74
C ILE A 138 17.65 1.41 -5.65
N TRP A 139 16.83 2.30 -5.10
CA TRP A 139 16.07 3.27 -5.88
C TRP A 139 16.96 4.23 -6.65
N VAL A 140 18.09 4.66 -6.07
CA VAL A 140 19.07 5.50 -6.77
C VAL A 140 19.52 4.81 -8.07
N VAL A 141 19.92 3.53 -8.00
CA VAL A 141 20.38 2.80 -9.18
C VAL A 141 19.23 2.56 -10.16
N LEU A 142 18.05 2.17 -9.69
CA LEU A 142 16.89 1.90 -10.55
C LEU A 142 16.38 3.15 -11.28
N ILE A 143 16.44 4.32 -10.64
CA ILE A 143 16.06 5.59 -11.28
C ILE A 143 16.99 5.92 -12.45
N GLU A 144 18.30 5.65 -12.34
CA GLU A 144 19.22 5.82 -13.48
C GLU A 144 18.88 4.87 -14.64
N GLN A 145 18.40 3.66 -14.34
CA GLN A 145 17.95 2.71 -15.36
C GLN A 145 16.67 3.21 -16.06
N ILE A 146 15.73 3.78 -15.31
CA ILE A 146 14.54 4.44 -15.90
C ILE A 146 14.97 5.60 -16.82
N ARG A 147 15.97 6.39 -16.41
CA ARG A 147 16.50 7.48 -17.25
C ARG A 147 17.19 6.99 -18.53
N ALA A 148 17.74 5.78 -18.52
CA ALA A 148 18.34 5.17 -19.72
C ALA A 148 17.29 4.66 -20.72
N ALA A 149 16.10 4.26 -20.27
CA ALA A 149 15.00 3.80 -21.12
C ALA A 149 13.65 4.47 -20.79
N PRO A 150 13.54 5.81 -20.86
CA PRO A 150 12.43 6.56 -20.26
C PRO A 150 11.10 6.38 -21.00
N TRP A 151 11.12 6.04 -22.29
CA TRP A 151 9.91 6.00 -23.11
C TRP A 151 9.25 4.62 -23.13
N THR A 152 10.04 3.56 -23.13
CA THR A 152 9.57 2.19 -23.30
C THR A 152 9.75 1.34 -22.05
N GLY A 153 10.61 1.78 -21.12
CA GLY A 153 11.20 0.89 -20.14
C GLY A 153 11.96 -0.24 -20.83
N TYR A 154 12.07 -1.36 -20.11
CA TYR A 154 12.78 -2.56 -20.53
C TYR A 154 11.83 -3.70 -20.93
N GLY A 155 10.51 -3.47 -20.86
CA GLY A 155 9.48 -4.46 -21.12
C GLY A 155 8.88 -5.05 -19.84
N TYR A 156 7.58 -5.34 -19.88
CA TYR A 156 6.84 -5.88 -18.74
C TYR A 156 7.46 -7.19 -18.25
N LYS A 157 7.89 -7.22 -16.98
CA LYS A 157 8.63 -8.31 -16.32
C LYS A 157 10.00 -8.66 -16.90
N ALA A 158 10.40 -8.08 -18.03
CA ALA A 158 11.66 -8.40 -18.69
C ALA A 158 12.89 -7.90 -17.92
N TYR A 159 12.76 -6.78 -17.20
CA TYR A 159 13.87 -6.18 -16.43
C TYR A 159 14.52 -7.15 -15.44
N TRP A 160 13.70 -7.94 -14.76
CA TRP A 160 14.11 -8.87 -13.70
C TRP A 160 14.37 -10.30 -14.20
N ALA A 161 14.11 -10.59 -15.48
CA ALA A 161 14.00 -11.97 -15.98
C ALA A 161 15.35 -12.68 -16.18
N ALA A 162 16.40 -11.95 -16.53
CA ALA A 162 17.71 -12.50 -16.83
C ALA A 162 18.76 -12.01 -15.84
N GLU A 163 19.46 -12.93 -15.18
CA GLU A 163 20.51 -12.58 -14.19
C GLU A 163 21.66 -11.77 -14.81
N ASN A 164 21.97 -12.00 -16.09
CA ASN A 164 22.94 -11.24 -16.88
C ASN A 164 22.31 -10.07 -17.67
N GLY A 165 21.04 -9.75 -17.40
CA GLY A 165 20.30 -8.63 -17.99
C GLY A 165 20.52 -7.30 -17.25
N PRO A 166 19.64 -6.30 -17.46
CA PRO A 166 19.76 -4.97 -16.84
C PRO A 166 19.89 -4.99 -15.30
N VAL A 167 19.24 -5.94 -14.64
CA VAL A 167 19.31 -6.13 -13.18
C VAL A 167 20.72 -6.48 -12.67
N PHE A 168 21.58 -7.07 -13.51
CA PHE A 168 22.96 -7.44 -13.15
C PHE A 168 23.71 -6.26 -12.52
N TRP A 169 23.63 -5.09 -13.16
CA TRP A 169 24.32 -3.88 -12.70
C TRP A 169 23.79 -3.37 -11.37
N VAL A 170 22.50 -3.56 -11.10
CA VAL A 170 21.88 -3.19 -9.81
C VAL A 170 22.40 -4.07 -8.70
N ARG A 171 22.46 -5.39 -8.93
CA ARG A 171 22.94 -6.37 -7.95
C ARG A 171 24.43 -6.18 -7.65
N GLN A 172 25.22 -5.85 -8.66
CA GLN A 172 26.64 -5.50 -8.48
C GLN A 172 26.81 -4.20 -7.69
N ALA A 173 26.02 -3.16 -8.00
CA ALA A 173 26.12 -1.87 -7.31
C ALA A 173 25.63 -1.91 -5.85
N THR A 174 24.65 -2.76 -5.54
CA THR A 174 24.05 -2.87 -4.21
C THR A 174 24.61 -4.00 -3.36
N ALA A 175 25.44 -4.88 -3.94
CA ALA A 175 25.92 -6.12 -3.31
C ALA A 175 24.80 -6.99 -2.70
N TRP A 176 23.58 -6.87 -3.24
CA TRP A 176 22.39 -7.56 -2.78
C TRP A 176 21.66 -8.17 -3.97
N ASP A 177 21.15 -9.39 -3.81
CA ASP A 177 20.28 -10.04 -4.79
C ASP A 177 18.87 -9.45 -4.73
N VAL A 178 18.75 -8.21 -5.22
CA VAL A 178 17.50 -7.44 -5.23
C VAL A 178 16.47 -8.15 -6.11
N PRO A 179 15.33 -8.61 -5.54
CA PRO A 179 14.33 -9.36 -6.30
C PRO A 179 13.31 -8.45 -6.99
N THR A 180 13.08 -7.25 -6.43
CA THR A 180 12.09 -6.28 -6.90
C THR A 180 12.54 -4.86 -6.50
N ALA A 181 11.91 -3.83 -7.06
CA ALA A 181 12.14 -2.45 -6.65
C ALA A 181 11.57 -2.11 -5.26
N HIS A 182 10.70 -2.95 -4.69
CA HIS A 182 9.90 -2.64 -3.49
C HIS A 182 9.17 -1.28 -3.58
N ASN A 183 8.77 -0.91 -4.79
CA ASN A 183 8.08 0.34 -5.10
C ASN A 183 7.37 0.19 -6.45
N GLY A 184 6.04 0.18 -6.44
CA GLY A 184 5.22 -0.04 -7.63
C GLY A 184 5.40 1.00 -8.73
N TRP A 185 5.82 2.22 -8.40
CA TRP A 185 6.07 3.27 -9.40
C TRP A 185 7.39 3.05 -10.13
N ILE A 186 8.43 2.65 -9.40
CA ILE A 186 9.73 2.31 -10.00
C ILE A 186 9.59 1.05 -10.84
N GLU A 187 8.88 0.02 -10.36
CA GLU A 187 8.56 -1.17 -11.15
C GLU A 187 7.91 -0.81 -12.48
N LEU A 188 6.91 0.06 -12.44
CA LEU A 188 6.19 0.46 -13.63
C LEU A 188 7.08 1.27 -14.59
N GLY A 189 7.92 2.15 -14.06
CA GLY A 189 8.92 2.88 -14.86
C GLY A 189 9.91 1.95 -15.55
N LEU A 190 10.40 0.92 -14.86
CA LEU A 190 11.29 -0.09 -15.45
C LEU A 190 10.56 -0.95 -16.48
N ALA A 191 9.28 -1.26 -16.27
CA ALA A 191 8.51 -2.11 -17.15
C ALA A 191 8.11 -1.41 -18.46
N VAL A 192 7.54 -0.20 -18.36
CA VAL A 192 6.85 0.47 -19.48
C VAL A 192 7.23 1.96 -19.65
N GLY A 193 8.18 2.45 -18.86
CA GLY A 193 8.66 3.82 -18.95
C GLY A 193 7.71 4.87 -18.35
N LEU A 194 8.11 6.13 -18.50
CA LEU A 194 7.38 7.31 -18.07
C LEU A 194 5.95 7.40 -18.64
N PRO A 195 5.66 7.01 -19.91
CA PRO A 195 4.29 7.02 -20.42
C PRO A 195 3.35 6.10 -19.61
N GLY A 196 3.81 4.90 -19.25
CA GLY A 196 3.03 3.99 -18.42
C GLY A 196 2.85 4.50 -16.99
N MET A 197 3.90 5.09 -16.40
CA MET A 197 3.80 5.77 -15.10
C MET A 197 2.78 6.90 -15.12
N ALA A 198 2.79 7.74 -16.16
CA ALA A 198 1.85 8.85 -16.31
C ALA A 198 0.40 8.34 -16.45
N MET A 199 0.17 7.30 -17.26
CA MET A 199 -1.14 6.68 -17.39
C MET A 199 -1.63 6.10 -16.06
N MET A 200 -0.76 5.41 -15.33
CA MET A 200 -1.11 4.85 -14.02
C MET A 200 -1.41 5.95 -12.99
N ALA A 201 -0.62 7.04 -12.98
CA ALA A 201 -0.89 8.21 -12.15
C ALA A 201 -2.25 8.82 -12.49
N PHE A 202 -2.59 8.94 -13.76
CA PHE A 202 -3.90 9.39 -14.19
C PHE A 202 -5.04 8.48 -13.68
N VAL A 203 -4.92 7.17 -13.85
CA VAL A 203 -5.92 6.19 -13.37
C VAL A 203 -6.08 6.27 -11.85
N TYR A 204 -4.98 6.28 -11.11
CA TYR A 204 -4.97 6.38 -9.65
C TYR A 204 -5.61 7.70 -9.17
N LEU A 205 -5.19 8.84 -9.71
CA LEU A 205 -5.72 10.15 -9.35
C LEU A 205 -7.21 10.26 -9.71
N ARG A 206 -7.63 9.73 -10.86
CA ARG A 206 -9.04 9.71 -11.24
C ARG A 206 -9.89 8.89 -10.27
N ALA A 207 -9.39 7.74 -9.82
CA ALA A 207 -10.05 6.92 -8.82
C ALA A 207 -10.13 7.64 -7.47
N LEU A 208 -9.02 8.23 -7.03
CA LEU A 208 -8.93 8.98 -5.76
C LEU A 208 -9.90 10.16 -5.74
N PHE A 209 -9.89 11.01 -6.77
CA PHE A 209 -10.79 12.17 -6.83
C PHE A 209 -12.25 11.76 -7.01
N SER A 210 -12.56 10.68 -7.74
CA SER A 210 -13.92 10.13 -7.79
C SER A 210 -14.38 9.64 -6.43
N ALA A 211 -13.51 8.96 -5.67
CA ALA A 211 -13.83 8.48 -4.33
C ALA A 211 -14.03 9.64 -3.34
N LEU A 212 -13.19 10.67 -3.41
CA LEU A 212 -13.32 11.91 -2.63
C LEU A 212 -14.62 12.65 -2.95
N GLY A 213 -15.01 12.74 -4.23
CA GLY A 213 -16.28 13.34 -4.64
C GLY A 213 -17.52 12.62 -4.11
N ARG A 214 -17.38 11.37 -3.64
CA ARG A 214 -18.46 10.56 -3.07
C ARG A 214 -18.41 10.48 -1.54
N VAL A 215 -17.60 11.30 -0.87
CA VAL A 215 -17.50 11.30 0.60
C VAL A 215 -18.86 11.38 1.28
N PHE A 216 -19.83 12.11 0.72
CA PHE A 216 -21.19 12.23 1.28
C PHE A 216 -22.24 11.30 0.63
N SER A 217 -21.82 10.42 -0.27
CA SER A 217 -22.72 9.57 -1.07
C SER A 217 -22.40 8.09 -0.93
N GLY A 218 -23.44 7.26 -0.80
CA GLY A 218 -23.34 5.80 -0.90
C GLY A 218 -22.56 5.09 0.22
N PRO A 219 -22.95 3.88 0.63
CA PRO A 219 -22.19 3.09 1.60
C PRO A 219 -20.86 2.55 1.04
N GLU A 220 -20.72 2.44 -0.28
CA GLU A 220 -19.50 1.94 -0.95
C GLU A 220 -18.26 2.80 -0.69
N THR A 221 -18.45 4.09 -0.41
CA THR A 221 -17.34 5.03 -0.15
C THR A 221 -16.55 4.67 1.10
N TYR A 222 -17.18 4.02 2.09
CA TYR A 222 -16.49 3.49 3.28
C TYR A 222 -15.45 2.42 2.94
N PHE A 223 -15.55 1.77 1.78
CA PHE A 223 -14.48 0.91 1.28
C PHE A 223 -13.61 1.63 0.26
N ALA A 224 -14.23 2.22 -0.76
CA ALA A 224 -13.55 2.70 -1.95
C ALA A 224 -12.49 3.78 -1.66
N LEU A 225 -12.83 4.81 -0.87
CA LEU A 225 -11.87 5.89 -0.58
C LEU A 225 -10.71 5.40 0.31
N PRO A 226 -10.95 4.73 1.44
CA PRO A 226 -9.86 4.14 2.24
C PRO A 226 -8.99 3.18 1.45
N PHE A 227 -9.58 2.29 0.65
CA PHE A 227 -8.85 1.31 -0.16
C PHE A 227 -7.94 1.97 -1.20
N VAL A 228 -8.43 2.98 -1.93
CA VAL A 228 -7.61 3.72 -2.91
C VAL A 228 -6.46 4.45 -2.21
N ALA A 229 -6.72 5.11 -1.07
CA ALA A 229 -5.70 5.80 -0.30
C ALA A 229 -4.63 4.82 0.23
N MET A 230 -5.05 3.66 0.75
CA MET A 230 -4.15 2.60 1.18
C MET A 230 -3.30 2.07 0.03
N THR A 231 -3.89 1.87 -1.15
CA THR A 231 -3.17 1.40 -2.33
C THR A 231 -2.05 2.35 -2.71
N GLY A 232 -2.29 3.67 -2.65
CA GLY A 232 -1.27 4.69 -2.84
C GLY A 232 -0.12 4.57 -1.85
N LEU A 233 -0.42 4.48 -0.55
CA LEU A 233 0.61 4.32 0.49
C LEU A 233 1.42 3.03 0.33
N ILE A 234 0.73 1.90 0.12
CA ILE A 234 1.37 0.58 -0.05
C ILE A 234 2.25 0.58 -1.31
N SER A 235 1.84 1.25 -2.39
CA SER A 235 2.62 1.30 -3.65
C SER A 235 4.00 1.95 -3.52
N ILE A 236 4.22 2.77 -2.49
CA ILE A 236 5.54 3.37 -2.22
C ILE A 236 6.51 2.33 -1.62
N SER A 237 5.98 1.30 -0.96
CA SER A 237 6.77 0.30 -0.24
C SER A 237 6.68 -1.10 -0.84
N GLU A 238 5.76 -1.37 -1.75
CA GLU A 238 5.55 -2.71 -2.33
C GLU A 238 5.45 -2.61 -3.85
N SER A 239 5.97 -3.62 -4.53
CA SER A 239 5.92 -3.76 -6.00
C SER A 239 4.55 -4.28 -6.47
N ASN A 240 3.48 -3.52 -6.22
CA ASN A 240 2.09 -3.98 -6.36
C ASN A 240 1.30 -3.37 -7.55
N LEU A 241 1.81 -2.32 -8.19
CA LEU A 241 1.09 -1.66 -9.29
C LEU A 241 1.23 -2.44 -10.60
N ALA A 242 0.12 -2.59 -11.32
CA ALA A 242 0.04 -3.28 -12.62
C ALA A 242 0.63 -4.71 -12.59
N GLN A 243 0.62 -5.38 -11.44
CA GLN A 243 1.06 -6.76 -11.32
C GLN A 243 0.01 -7.74 -11.87
N GLN A 244 0.48 -8.74 -12.60
CA GLN A 244 -0.37 -9.82 -13.09
C GLN A 244 -0.79 -10.72 -11.92
N ASN A 245 -2.02 -11.25 -11.98
CA ASN A 245 -2.57 -12.15 -10.95
C ASN A 245 -2.52 -11.59 -9.52
N ASP A 246 -2.54 -10.25 -9.39
CA ASP A 246 -2.54 -9.57 -8.11
C ASP A 246 -3.95 -9.12 -7.71
N LEU A 247 -4.37 -9.50 -6.52
CA LEU A 247 -5.69 -9.16 -6.00
C LEU A 247 -5.84 -7.64 -5.77
N GLY A 248 -4.79 -6.97 -5.30
CA GLY A 248 -4.79 -5.53 -5.08
C GLY A 248 -5.02 -4.76 -6.38
N TRP A 249 -4.35 -5.19 -7.46
CA TRP A 249 -4.53 -4.64 -8.79
C TRP A 249 -5.96 -4.84 -9.31
N VAL A 250 -6.50 -6.05 -9.20
CA VAL A 250 -7.88 -6.36 -9.62
C VAL A 250 -8.90 -5.50 -8.86
N LEU A 251 -8.73 -5.37 -7.54
CA LEU A 251 -9.59 -4.53 -6.72
C LEU A 251 -9.47 -3.05 -7.08
N LEU A 252 -8.26 -2.54 -7.36
CA LEU A 252 -8.06 -1.17 -7.81
C LEU A 252 -8.81 -0.89 -9.11
N VAL A 253 -8.70 -1.78 -10.10
CA VAL A 253 -9.42 -1.65 -11.38
C VAL A 253 -10.93 -1.70 -11.15
N ALA A 254 -11.43 -2.67 -10.38
CA ALA A 254 -12.86 -2.83 -10.11
C ALA A 254 -13.47 -1.62 -9.36
N VAL A 255 -12.79 -1.13 -8.33
CA VAL A 255 -13.21 0.07 -7.57
C VAL A 255 -13.17 1.29 -8.49
N SER A 256 -12.11 1.47 -9.27
CA SER A 256 -11.99 2.60 -10.21
C SER A 256 -13.13 2.60 -11.23
N ALA A 257 -13.44 1.45 -11.84
CA ALA A 257 -14.53 1.31 -12.78
C ALA A 257 -15.90 1.63 -12.14
N LYS A 258 -16.15 1.10 -10.93
CA LYS A 258 -17.40 1.32 -10.19
C LYS A 258 -17.59 2.77 -9.74
N LEU A 259 -16.51 3.46 -9.40
CA LEU A 259 -16.54 4.87 -9.03
C LEU A 259 -16.89 5.78 -10.21
N ILE A 260 -16.47 5.40 -11.42
CA ILE A 260 -16.67 6.18 -12.66
C ILE A 260 -18.02 5.87 -13.32
N SER A 261 -18.55 4.66 -13.18
CA SER A 261 -19.89 4.34 -13.69
C SER A 261 -20.92 5.28 -13.06
N ARG A 262 -21.59 6.11 -13.88
CA ARG A 262 -22.72 6.94 -13.43
C ARG A 262 -23.75 6.03 -12.79
N GLN A 263 -24.08 6.32 -11.54
CA GLN A 263 -25.30 5.81 -10.94
C GLN A 263 -26.34 6.89 -11.21
N ASP A 264 -27.07 6.71 -12.31
CA ASP A 264 -28.33 7.41 -12.55
C ASP A 264 -29.37 6.97 -11.51
#